data_AF-A0A8J5CKF6-F1
#
_entry.id   AF-A0A8J5CKF6-F1
#
_cell.length_a   1.000
_cell.length_b   1.000
_cell.length_c   1.000
_cell.angle_alpha   90.00
_cell.angle_beta   90.00
_cell.angle_gamma   90.00
#
_symmetry.space_group_name_H-M   'P 1'
#
loop_
_entity.id
_entity.type
_entity.pdbx_description
1 polymer ?
#
loop_
_entity_poly.entity_id
_entity_poly.type
_entity_poly.pdbx_seq_one_letter_code
_entity_poly.pdbx_strand_id
1 'polypeptide(L)'
;MSLSFKPEVPLVLHWDGKLLPSLADGRSLKERVAILVSGEDTEELLGVPVSAYGTGLAVAETVLKLVRESSLEGNIIRMAFDTTAANTGMVQGACIRIESALEKPLVWLACRHHILEVVLKDVFEACMGPSSVPNIALFKRLQNRWPIIDQSRPQPLTPTALSSDEEATPLRLGH
;
A
#
# COMPACT_ATOMS: atom_id res chain seq x y z
N MET A 1 -13.15 18.34 -21.52
CA MET A 1 -14.06 18.48 -20.36
C MET A 1 -13.59 17.46 -19.33
N SER A 2 -12.93 17.92 -18.26
CA SER A 2 -12.55 17.02 -17.15
C SER A 2 -13.83 16.69 -16.38
N LEU A 3 -14.18 15.40 -16.31
CA LEU A 3 -15.23 14.94 -15.41
C LEU A 3 -14.67 15.14 -13.99
N SER A 4 -15.18 16.13 -13.26
CA SER A 4 -14.78 16.35 -11.87
C SER A 4 -15.25 15.15 -11.05
N PHE A 5 -14.32 14.44 -10.42
CA PHE A 5 -14.63 13.43 -9.43
C PHE A 5 -15.46 14.06 -8.30
N LYS A 6 -16.73 13.68 -8.20
CA LYS A 6 -17.69 14.18 -7.21
C LYS A 6 -18.49 13.01 -6.64
N PRO A 7 -17.85 12.16 -5.83
CA PRO A 7 -18.56 11.10 -5.15
C PRO A 7 -19.59 11.72 -4.19
N GLU A 8 -20.80 11.17 -4.17
CA GLU A 8 -21.79 11.46 -3.11
C GLU A 8 -21.75 10.39 -2.00
N VAL A 9 -20.80 9.46 -2.11
CA VAL A 9 -20.62 8.33 -1.19
C VAL A 9 -19.60 8.66 -0.09
N PRO A 10 -19.68 7.99 1.07
CA PRO A 10 -18.64 8.06 2.09
C PRO A 10 -17.32 7.44 1.59
N LEU A 11 -16.20 8.13 1.84
CA LEU A 11 -14.88 7.75 1.36
C LEU A 11 -13.94 7.29 2.48
N VAL A 12 -13.05 6.38 2.11
CA VAL A 12 -11.82 6.05 2.81
C VAL A 12 -10.67 6.80 2.14
N LEU A 13 -9.94 7.58 2.92
CA LEU A 13 -8.70 8.22 2.51
C LEU A 13 -7.52 7.27 2.75
N HIS A 14 -6.72 6.99 1.74
CA HIS A 14 -5.57 6.09 1.85
C HIS A 14 -4.28 6.85 1.58
N TRP A 15 -3.23 6.54 2.34
CA TRP A 15 -1.88 6.95 1.98
C TRP A 15 -0.83 5.91 2.35
N ASP A 16 0.22 5.85 1.54
CA ASP A 16 1.43 5.05 1.80
C ASP A 16 2.68 5.78 1.31
N GLY A 17 3.73 5.76 2.13
CA GLY A 17 4.99 6.44 1.88
C GLY A 17 6.06 5.50 1.35
N LYS A 18 6.82 5.95 0.35
CA LYS A 18 7.99 5.23 -0.15
C LYS A 18 9.14 6.17 -0.52
N LEU A 19 10.34 5.81 -0.05
CA LEU A 19 11.58 6.38 -0.57
C LEU A 19 11.84 5.88 -1.99
N LEU A 20 11.77 6.79 -2.96
CA LEU A 20 12.01 6.50 -4.37
C LEU A 20 13.14 7.39 -4.92
N PRO A 21 13.93 6.89 -5.88
CA PRO A 21 14.90 7.74 -6.58
C PRO A 21 14.21 8.96 -7.21
N SER A 22 14.86 10.11 -7.07
CA SER A 22 14.43 11.36 -7.68
C SER A 22 14.42 11.21 -9.19
N LEU A 23 13.35 11.66 -9.83
CA LEU A 23 13.23 11.65 -11.29
C LEU A 23 14.21 12.62 -11.96
N ALA A 24 14.73 13.61 -11.22
CA ALA A 24 15.64 14.62 -11.75
C ALA A 24 17.08 14.12 -11.88
N ASP A 25 17.56 13.30 -10.94
CA ASP A 25 18.97 12.87 -10.89
C ASP A 25 19.16 11.34 -10.80
N GLY A 26 18.08 10.57 -10.61
CA GLY A 26 18.09 9.11 -10.47
C GLY A 26 18.85 8.57 -9.26
N ARG A 27 19.34 9.43 -8.36
CA ARG A 27 20.28 9.06 -7.28
C ARG A 27 19.81 9.51 -5.92
N SER A 28 19.33 10.76 -5.79
CA SER A 28 18.83 11.23 -4.50
C SER A 28 17.50 10.56 -4.19
N LEU A 29 17.33 10.07 -2.96
CA LEU A 29 16.03 9.56 -2.54
C LEU A 29 15.09 10.74 -2.26
N LYS A 30 13.82 10.54 -2.55
CA LYS A 30 12.73 11.44 -2.20
C LYS A 30 11.60 10.61 -1.62
N GLU A 31 11.06 11.05 -0.50
CA GLU A 31 9.83 10.49 0.06
C GLU A 31 8.68 10.85 -0.88
N ARG A 32 7.98 9.84 -1.37
CA ARG A 32 6.78 9.98 -2.18
C ARG A 32 5.62 9.32 -1.48
N VAL A 33 4.52 10.05 -1.37
CA VAL A 33 3.32 9.57 -0.69
C VAL A 33 2.26 9.34 -1.76
N ALA A 34 1.88 8.08 -1.98
CA ALA A 34 0.73 7.76 -2.80
C ALA A 34 -0.53 8.08 -2.01
N ILE A 35 -1.45 8.86 -2.59
CA ILE A 35 -2.69 9.30 -1.93
C ILE A 35 -3.85 8.98 -2.86
N LEU A 36 -4.78 8.18 -2.36
CA LEU A 36 -5.97 7.79 -3.09
C LEU A 36 -7.19 7.79 -2.16
N VAL A 37 -8.37 7.81 -2.77
CA VAL A 37 -9.63 7.66 -2.07
C VAL A 37 -10.40 6.48 -2.65
N SER A 38 -11.14 5.78 -1.80
CA SER A 38 -12.02 4.69 -2.24
C SER A 38 -13.37 4.79 -1.55
N GLY A 39 -14.43 4.39 -2.22
CA GLY A 39 -15.79 4.32 -1.69
C GLY A 39 -16.55 3.16 -2.34
N GLU A 40 -17.87 3.20 -2.26
CA GLU A 40 -18.72 2.26 -2.99
C GLU A 40 -18.49 2.39 -4.50
N ASP A 41 -18.04 1.30 -5.12
CA ASP A 41 -17.74 1.17 -6.55
C ASP A 41 -16.82 2.26 -7.13
N THR A 42 -16.02 2.91 -6.28
CA THR A 42 -15.13 4.00 -6.69
C THR A 42 -13.77 3.91 -6.04
N GLU A 43 -12.73 4.15 -6.82
CA GLU A 43 -11.35 4.28 -6.38
C GLU A 43 -10.65 5.31 -7.28
N GLU A 44 -10.00 6.30 -6.68
CA GLU A 44 -9.31 7.35 -7.42
C GLU A 44 -7.98 7.71 -6.77
N LEU A 45 -6.90 7.63 -7.56
CA LEU A 45 -5.60 8.15 -7.19
C LEU A 45 -5.59 9.67 -7.32
N LEU A 46 -5.48 10.37 -6.20
CA LEU A 46 -5.37 11.83 -6.17
C LEU A 46 -3.96 12.29 -6.59
N GLY A 47 -2.93 11.51 -6.27
CA GLY A 47 -1.58 11.77 -6.73
C GLY A 47 -0.48 11.02 -5.98
N VAL A 48 0.76 11.24 -6.42
CA VAL A 48 1.98 10.71 -5.78
C VAL A 48 3.00 11.85 -5.53
N PRO A 49 2.63 12.88 -4.75
CA PRO A 49 3.50 14.02 -4.47
C PRO A 49 4.76 13.63 -3.71
N VAL A 50 5.80 14.44 -3.88
CA VAL A 50 6.98 14.40 -3.02
C VAL A 50 6.62 15.06 -1.70
N SER A 51 6.89 14.37 -0.59
CA SER A 51 6.68 14.91 0.76
C SER A 51 8.03 15.28 1.39
N ALA A 52 8.00 16.21 2.35
CA ALA A 52 9.15 16.45 3.20
C ALA A 52 9.36 15.23 4.13
N TYR A 53 10.61 14.90 4.40
CA TYR A 53 10.99 13.62 5.02
C TYR A 53 10.36 13.39 6.39
N GLY A 54 9.68 12.23 6.53
CA GLY A 54 9.63 11.43 7.77
C GLY A 54 8.86 12.00 8.96
N THR A 55 8.07 13.07 8.80
CA THR A 55 7.26 13.61 9.90
C THR A 55 5.77 13.47 9.63
N GLY A 56 4.99 13.24 10.67
CA GLY A 56 3.53 13.22 10.57
C GLY A 56 2.92 14.54 10.08
N LEU A 57 3.61 15.66 10.33
CA LEU A 57 3.22 16.97 9.80
C LEU A 57 3.34 17.02 8.28
N ALA A 58 4.51 16.68 7.73
CA ALA A 58 4.74 16.70 6.29
C ALA A 58 3.77 15.78 5.53
N VAL A 59 3.53 14.57 6.07
CA VAL A 59 2.55 13.64 5.52
C VAL A 59 1.15 14.26 5.54
N ALA A 60 0.69 14.76 6.69
CA ALA A 60 -0.64 15.37 6.81
C ALA A 60 -0.83 16.57 5.88
N GLU A 61 0.14 17.47 5.77
CA GLU A 61 0.07 18.62 4.87
C GLU A 61 -0.03 18.18 3.40
N THR A 62 0.74 17.17 3.02
CA THR A 62 0.74 16.61 1.66
C THR A 62 -0.63 15.99 1.33
N VAL A 63 -1.18 15.22 2.26
CA VAL A 63 -2.49 14.56 2.14
C VAL A 63 -3.61 15.59 2.07
N LEU A 64 -3.66 16.52 3.02
CA LEU A 64 -4.71 17.54 3.11
C LEU A 64 -4.71 18.47 1.90
N LYS A 65 -3.54 18.76 1.32
CA LYS A 65 -3.44 19.56 0.10
C LYS A 65 -4.25 18.90 -1.03
N LEU A 66 -3.99 17.62 -1.34
CA LEU A 66 -4.69 16.93 -2.43
C LEU A 66 -6.18 16.74 -2.13
N VAL A 67 -6.53 16.43 -0.88
CA VAL A 67 -7.95 16.30 -0.49
C VAL A 67 -8.72 17.59 -0.75
N ARG A 68 -8.15 18.75 -0.42
CA ARG A 68 -8.76 20.08 -0.66
C ARG A 68 -8.81 20.45 -2.14
N GLU A 69 -7.72 20.19 -2.86
CA GLU A 69 -7.67 20.41 -4.32
C GLU A 69 -8.73 19.57 -5.05
N SER A 70 -9.07 18.40 -4.52
CA SER A 70 -10.13 17.52 -5.02
C SER A 70 -11.52 17.82 -4.43
N SER A 71 -11.65 18.73 -3.46
CA SER A 71 -12.92 19.07 -2.78
C SER A 71 -13.64 17.86 -2.15
N LEU A 72 -12.89 16.97 -1.48
CA LEU A 72 -13.38 15.70 -0.93
C LEU A 72 -13.52 15.70 0.60
N GLU A 73 -13.24 16.82 1.27
CA GLU A 73 -13.21 16.96 2.73
C GLU A 73 -14.51 16.45 3.36
N GLY A 74 -15.67 16.80 2.77
CA GLY A 74 -16.98 16.42 3.28
C GLY A 74 -17.23 14.92 3.28
N ASN A 75 -16.69 14.20 2.30
CA ASN A 75 -16.97 12.79 2.05
C ASN A 75 -16.10 11.82 2.85
N ILE A 76 -14.93 12.26 3.31
CA ILE A 76 -13.98 11.37 4.01
C ILE A 76 -14.50 11.04 5.40
N ILE A 77 -14.72 9.76 5.69
CA ILE A 77 -15.20 9.28 6.99
C ILE A 77 -14.26 8.26 7.64
N ARG A 78 -13.29 7.75 6.86
CA ARG A 78 -12.31 6.76 7.28
C ARG A 78 -10.95 7.11 6.69
N MET A 79 -9.90 6.63 7.33
CA MET A 79 -8.53 6.71 6.82
C MET A 79 -7.84 5.36 6.92
N ALA A 80 -7.01 5.02 5.95
CA ALA A 80 -6.19 3.81 5.92
C ALA A 80 -4.73 4.18 5.63
N PHE A 81 -3.82 3.63 6.43
CA PHE A 81 -2.43 4.09 6.48
C PHE A 81 -1.52 3.02 7.10
N ASP A 82 -0.22 3.10 6.83
CA ASP A 82 0.81 2.27 7.46
C ASP A 82 1.04 2.62 8.95
N THR A 83 1.32 1.61 9.78
CA THR A 83 1.42 1.77 11.24
C THR A 83 2.80 2.27 11.67
N THR A 84 3.24 3.41 11.15
CA THR A 84 4.48 4.07 11.58
C THR A 84 4.19 5.18 12.61
N ALA A 85 5.19 5.49 13.46
CA ALA A 85 5.06 6.54 14.46
C ALA A 85 4.75 7.92 13.84
N ALA A 86 5.21 8.17 12.62
CA ALA A 86 4.89 9.37 11.87
C ALA A 86 3.37 9.48 11.57
N ASN A 87 2.68 8.37 11.36
CA ASN A 87 1.23 8.38 11.13
C ASN A 87 0.43 8.35 12.43
N THR A 88 0.81 7.50 13.39
CA THR A 88 -0.01 7.16 14.57
C THR A 88 0.38 7.88 15.86
N GLY A 89 1.47 8.66 15.85
CA GLY A 89 1.96 9.33 17.06
C GLY A 89 0.86 10.17 17.74
N MET A 90 0.61 9.89 19.03
CA MET A 90 -0.53 10.46 19.77
C MET A 90 -0.59 12.00 19.81
N VAL A 91 0.56 12.67 19.63
CA VAL A 91 0.67 14.14 19.73
C VAL A 91 0.97 14.79 18.37
N GLN A 92 1.70 14.11 17.49
CA GLN A 92 2.24 14.71 16.25
C GLN A 92 2.02 13.86 15.00
N GLY A 93 1.28 12.75 15.12
CA GLY A 93 1.00 11.83 14.04
C GLY A 93 0.14 12.46 12.95
N ALA A 94 0.31 11.99 11.72
CA ALA A 94 -0.47 12.47 10.57
C ALA A 94 -1.98 12.31 10.78
N CYS A 95 -2.43 11.21 11.40
CA CYS A 95 -3.85 10.92 11.61
C CYS A 95 -4.54 11.99 12.45
N ILE A 96 -3.95 12.34 13.60
CA ILE A 96 -4.47 13.38 14.51
C ILE A 96 -4.54 14.74 13.81
N ARG A 97 -3.53 15.07 12.99
CA ARG A 97 -3.47 16.32 12.24
C ARG A 97 -4.53 16.39 11.16
N ILE A 98 -4.78 15.28 10.46
CA ILE A 98 -5.82 15.17 9.44
C ILE A 98 -7.21 15.33 10.07
N GLU A 99 -7.50 14.65 11.18
CA GLU A 99 -8.77 14.80 11.91
C GLU A 99 -8.99 16.23 12.39
N SER A 100 -7.95 16.84 12.99
CA SER A 100 -8.01 18.23 13.44
C SER A 100 -8.25 19.20 12.29
N ALA A 101 -7.66 18.97 11.12
CA ALA A 101 -7.80 19.85 9.96
C ALA A 101 -9.11 19.67 9.19
N LEU A 102 -9.76 18.51 9.32
CA LEU A 102 -11.09 18.23 8.78
C LEU A 102 -12.21 18.48 9.80
N GLU A 103 -11.85 18.82 11.04
CA GLU A 103 -12.76 19.12 12.15
C GLU A 103 -13.75 17.98 12.44
N LYS A 104 -13.34 16.74 12.22
CA LYS A 104 -14.18 15.56 12.47
C LYS A 104 -13.37 14.34 12.88
N PRO A 105 -13.95 13.48 13.74
CA PRO A 105 -13.37 12.17 14.02
C PRO A 105 -13.47 11.29 12.77
N LEU A 106 -12.43 10.51 12.51
CA LEU A 106 -12.38 9.56 11.41
C LEU A 106 -12.13 8.15 11.95
N VAL A 107 -12.62 7.14 11.25
CA VAL A 107 -12.28 5.75 11.63
C VAL A 107 -10.88 5.42 11.11
N TRP A 108 -9.99 5.04 12.02
CA TRP A 108 -8.62 4.63 11.69
C TRP A 108 -8.60 3.17 11.26
N LEU A 109 -8.30 2.93 9.99
CA LEU A 109 -8.07 1.62 9.39
C LEU A 109 -6.55 1.40 9.27
N ALA A 110 -5.85 1.43 10.41
CA ALA A 110 -4.41 1.14 10.44
C ALA A 110 -4.14 -0.20 9.72
N CYS A 111 -3.08 -0.21 8.90
CA CYS A 111 -2.87 -1.16 7.82
C CYS A 111 -3.18 -2.63 8.22
N ARG A 112 -4.32 -3.14 7.76
CA ARG A 112 -4.67 -4.57 7.88
C ARG A 112 -3.71 -5.48 7.11
N HIS A 113 -2.92 -4.93 6.19
CA HIS A 113 -1.82 -5.63 5.55
C HIS A 113 -0.87 -6.23 6.58
N HIS A 114 -0.61 -5.58 7.71
CA HIS A 114 0.26 -6.17 8.73
C HIS A 114 -0.34 -7.43 9.36
N ILE A 115 -1.67 -7.50 9.53
CA ILE A 115 -2.34 -8.69 10.08
C ILE A 115 -2.27 -9.84 9.08
N LEU A 116 -2.61 -9.59 7.81
CA LEU A 116 -2.55 -10.62 6.77
C LEU A 116 -1.11 -11.03 6.47
N GLU A 117 -0.17 -10.09 6.46
CA GLU A 117 1.26 -10.35 6.30
C GLU A 117 1.81 -11.19 7.45
N VAL A 118 1.41 -10.92 8.70
CA VAL A 118 1.81 -11.75 9.86
C VAL A 118 1.24 -13.17 9.74
N VAL A 119 -0.07 -13.31 9.45
CA VAL A 119 -0.69 -14.63 9.28
C VAL A 119 -0.07 -15.38 8.10
N LEU A 120 0.15 -14.71 6.98
CA LEU A 120 0.77 -15.31 5.79
C LEU A 120 2.25 -15.63 6.03
N LYS A 121 2.98 -14.81 6.79
CA LYS A 121 4.36 -15.10 7.20
C LYS A 121 4.40 -16.37 8.03
N ASP A 122 3.53 -16.50 9.02
CA ASP A 122 3.48 -17.68 9.90
C ASP A 122 3.09 -18.94 9.12
N VAL A 123 2.09 -18.85 8.23
CA VAL A 123 1.70 -19.95 7.33
C VAL A 123 2.83 -20.30 6.38
N PHE A 124 3.50 -19.30 5.80
CA PHE A 124 4.62 -19.51 4.88
C PHE A 124 5.80 -20.16 5.60
N GLU A 125 6.15 -19.72 6.81
CA GLU A 125 7.19 -20.32 7.64
C GLU A 125 6.84 -21.74 8.06
N ALA A 126 5.57 -22.02 8.38
CA ALA A 126 5.10 -23.37 8.67
C ALA A 126 5.18 -24.30 7.45
N CYS A 127 4.84 -23.81 6.25
CA CYS A 127 4.85 -24.62 5.03
C CYS A 127 6.24 -24.75 4.39
N MET A 128 7.07 -23.72 4.47
CA MET A 128 8.31 -23.57 3.69
C MET A 128 9.57 -23.43 4.55
N GLY A 129 9.43 -23.35 5.88
CA GLY A 129 10.52 -23.12 6.83
C GLY A 129 10.91 -21.63 7.00
N PRO A 130 11.81 -21.31 7.94
CA PRO A 130 12.24 -19.94 8.22
C PRO A 130 12.90 -19.32 6.99
N SER A 131 12.46 -18.12 6.60
CA SER A 131 13.05 -17.40 5.46
C SER A 131 13.81 -16.15 5.91
N SER A 132 14.99 -15.93 5.33
CA SER A 132 15.73 -14.68 5.47
C SER A 132 15.38 -13.74 4.30
N VAL A 133 14.94 -12.53 4.66
CA VAL A 133 14.08 -11.62 3.87
C VAL A 133 14.80 -10.83 2.74
N PRO A 134 15.95 -11.22 2.17
CA PRO A 134 16.30 -10.72 0.83
C PRO A 134 16.40 -11.79 -0.26
N ASN A 135 16.27 -13.09 0.06
CA ASN A 135 16.59 -14.18 -0.88
C ASN A 135 15.51 -15.27 -1.01
N ILE A 136 14.24 -14.91 -0.86
CA ILE A 136 13.17 -15.88 -1.17
C ILE A 136 13.18 -16.12 -2.68
N ALA A 137 13.53 -17.36 -3.07
CA ALA A 137 13.65 -17.77 -4.47
C ALA A 137 12.37 -17.49 -5.28
N LEU A 138 11.21 -17.48 -4.62
CA LEU A 138 9.92 -17.10 -5.19
C LEU A 138 9.92 -15.67 -5.77
N PHE A 139 10.39 -14.67 -5.03
CA PHE A 139 10.42 -13.28 -5.50
C PHE A 139 11.43 -13.07 -6.63
N LYS A 140 12.57 -13.77 -6.60
CA LYS A 140 13.52 -13.77 -7.72
C LYS A 140 12.93 -14.42 -8.98
N ARG A 141 12.19 -15.52 -8.83
CA ARG A 141 11.47 -16.17 -9.94
C ARG A 141 10.40 -15.25 -10.51
N LEU A 142 9.66 -14.54 -9.67
CA LEU A 142 8.66 -13.55 -10.10
C LEU A 142 9.32 -12.39 -10.85
N GLN A 143 10.40 -11.80 -10.30
CA GLN A 143 11.17 -10.75 -10.99
C GLN A 143 11.68 -11.21 -12.36
N ASN A 144 12.20 -12.43 -12.46
CA ASN A 144 12.69 -12.97 -13.73
C ASN A 144 11.56 -13.21 -14.75
N ARG A 145 10.36 -13.58 -14.28
CA ARG A 145 9.19 -13.81 -15.15
C ARG A 145 8.40 -12.54 -15.48
N TRP A 146 8.63 -11.45 -14.75
CA TRP A 146 7.93 -10.18 -14.90
C TRP A 146 7.82 -9.67 -16.36
N PRO A 147 8.87 -9.78 -17.21
CA PRO A 147 8.77 -9.32 -18.60
C PRO A 147 7.82 -10.14 -19.48
N ILE A 148 7.47 -11.35 -19.05
CA ILE A 148 6.67 -12.33 -19.81
C ILE A 148 5.20 -12.30 -19.33
N ILE A 149 4.94 -11.70 -18.17
CA ILE A 149 3.58 -11.53 -17.65
C ILE A 149 2.90 -10.43 -18.47
N ASP A 150 1.70 -10.72 -18.98
CA ASP A 150 0.89 -9.74 -19.69
C ASP A 150 0.48 -8.60 -18.75
N GLN A 151 1.07 -7.42 -18.96
CA GLN A 151 0.84 -6.23 -18.16
C GLN A 151 -0.40 -5.45 -18.62
N SER A 152 -0.97 -5.81 -19.77
CA SER A 152 -2.13 -5.12 -20.34
C SER A 152 -3.45 -5.50 -19.66
N ARG A 153 -3.45 -6.58 -18.87
CA ARG A 153 -4.64 -7.08 -18.19
C ARG A 153 -4.28 -7.70 -16.84
N PRO A 154 -4.17 -6.91 -15.76
CA PRO A 154 -3.93 -7.44 -14.42
C PRO A 154 -5.15 -8.27 -14.00
N GLN A 155 -5.06 -9.60 -14.17
CA GLN A 155 -6.03 -10.52 -13.59
C GLN A 155 -5.53 -10.96 -12.21
N PRO A 156 -6.44 -11.11 -11.22
CA PRO A 156 -6.09 -11.74 -9.96
C PRO A 156 -5.51 -13.13 -10.24
N LEU A 157 -4.31 -13.42 -9.72
CA LEU A 157 -3.74 -14.75 -9.82
C LEU A 157 -4.65 -15.72 -9.06
N THR A 158 -5.27 -16.66 -9.79
CA THR A 158 -6.00 -17.76 -9.16
C THR A 158 -5.01 -18.82 -8.68
N PRO A 159 -5.23 -19.46 -7.52
CA PRO A 159 -4.26 -20.39 -6.91
C PRO A 159 -3.83 -21.54 -7.84
N THR A 160 -4.67 -21.89 -8.81
CA THR A 160 -4.46 -22.97 -9.77
C THR A 160 -3.31 -22.70 -10.76
N ALA A 161 -2.86 -21.46 -10.93
CA ALA A 161 -1.76 -21.13 -11.84
C ALA A 161 -0.36 -21.49 -11.30
N LEU A 162 -0.25 -21.91 -10.04
CA LEU A 162 1.02 -22.24 -9.38
C LEU A 162 1.27 -23.75 -9.21
N SER A 163 0.33 -24.61 -9.60
CA SER A 163 0.39 -26.06 -9.33
C SER A 163 0.86 -26.92 -10.51
N SER A 164 1.58 -26.37 -11.49
CA SER A 164 2.08 -27.15 -12.63
C SER A 164 3.60 -27.27 -12.65
N ASP A 165 4.18 -27.68 -11.51
CA ASP A 165 5.51 -28.29 -11.43
C ASP A 165 5.61 -29.15 -10.14
N GLU A 166 4.72 -30.14 -10.00
CA GLU A 166 4.97 -31.30 -9.13
C GLU A 166 5.22 -32.52 -10.02
N GLU A 167 6.49 -32.78 -10.35
CA GLU A 167 6.96 -34.15 -10.48
C GLU A 167 7.82 -34.46 -9.24
N ALA A 168 7.15 -34.98 -8.21
CA ALA A 168 7.80 -35.60 -7.07
C ALA A 168 8.61 -36.81 -7.57
N THR A 169 9.94 -36.71 -7.51
CA THR A 169 10.81 -37.88 -7.68
C THR A 169 10.61 -38.80 -6.47
N PRO A 170 10.26 -40.09 -6.64
CA PRO A 170 9.98 -40.97 -5.52
C PRO A 170 11.27 -41.28 -4.74
N LEU A 171 11.25 -40.98 -3.43
CA LEU A 171 12.28 -41.41 -2.49
C LEU A 171 12.32 -42.95 -2.44
N ARG A 172 13.41 -43.55 -2.92
CA ARG A 172 13.74 -44.95 -2.64
C ARG A 172 14.04 -45.09 -1.16
N LEU A 173 13.17 -45.79 -0.43
CA LEU A 173 13.49 -46.37 0.87
C LEU A 173 14.43 -47.56 0.64
N GLY A 174 15.69 -47.41 1.04
CA GLY A 174 16.61 -48.53 1.24
C GLY A 174 16.39 -49.12 2.63
N HIS A 175 16.27 -50.45 2.68
CA HIS A 175 16.29 -51.26 3.89
C HIS A 175 17.63 -51.19 4.63
#